data_AF-A0A016TXD2-F1
#
_entry.id   AF-A0A016TXD2-F1
#
_cell.length_a   1.000
_cell.length_b   1.000
_cell.length_c   1.000
_cell.angle_alpha   90.00
_cell.angle_beta   90.00
_cell.angle_gamma   90.00
#
_symmetry.space_group_name_H-M   'P 1'
#
loop_
_entity.id
_entity.type
_entity.pdbx_description
1 polymer ?
#
loop_
_entity_poly.entity_id
_entity_poly.type
_entity_poly.pdbx_seq_one_letter_code
_entity_poly.pdbx_strand_id
1 'polypeptide(L)'
;MNRYGRRIVVASSHLAAAVIFFGLIFSPEDAGVRTALWALGKFAISCSFMSIYVYASEIFPTNIRNLSIGFCEMMSRVGGILAPYVVVLGNKFRKLFERTVPHFHNPKKNVFQWQLSLLF
;
A
#
# COMPACT_ATOMS: atom_id res chain seq x y z
N MET A 1 -29.02 9.01 15.17
CA MET A 1 -27.79 9.74 14.76
C MET A 1 -26.87 8.92 13.84
N ASN A 2 -27.39 7.90 13.15
CA ASN A 2 -26.61 6.72 12.76
C ASN A 2 -26.98 6.18 11.36
N ARG A 3 -26.74 6.93 10.27
CA ARG A 3 -26.81 6.34 8.90
C ARG A 3 -25.72 6.82 7.93
N TYR A 4 -25.24 8.06 8.05
CA TYR A 4 -24.35 8.67 7.04
C TYR A 4 -22.90 8.92 7.50
N GLY A 5 -22.59 8.87 8.80
CA GLY A 5 -21.23 9.18 9.30
C GLY A 5 -20.18 8.11 8.98
N ARG A 6 -20.55 6.83 8.91
CA ARG A 6 -19.57 5.72 8.87
C ARG A 6 -18.89 5.54 7.52
N ARG A 7 -19.61 5.79 6.42
CA ARG A 7 -19.05 5.83 5.06
C ARG A 7 -18.07 6.99 4.90
N ILE A 8 -18.35 8.12 5.54
CA ILE A 8 -17.48 9.30 5.53
C ILE A 8 -16.18 9.01 6.28
N VAL A 9 -16.20 8.27 7.40
CA VAL A 9 -14.97 7.87 8.13
C VAL A 9 -14.09 6.93 7.30
N VAL A 10 -14.69 5.97 6.58
CA VAL A 10 -13.95 5.07 5.68
C VAL A 10 -13.40 5.84 4.47
N ALA A 11 -14.19 6.74 3.90
CA ALA A 11 -13.75 7.57 2.77
C ALA A 11 -12.66 8.56 3.19
N SER A 12 -12.79 9.22 4.35
CA SER A 12 -11.81 10.19 4.84
C SER A 12 -10.49 9.52 5.20
N SER A 13 -10.51 8.30 5.77
CA SER A 13 -9.29 7.54 6.05
C SER A 13 -8.58 7.07 4.77
N HIS A 14 -9.32 6.68 3.72
CA HIS A 14 -8.74 6.38 2.41
C HIS A 14 -8.15 7.62 1.74
N LEU A 15 -8.85 8.76 1.79
CA LEU A 15 -8.34 10.03 1.25
C LEU A 15 -7.10 10.49 2.00
N ALA A 16 -7.09 10.40 3.34
CA ALA A 16 -5.91 10.70 4.15
C ALA A 16 -4.73 9.79 3.80
N ALA A 17 -4.96 8.48 3.66
CA ALA A 17 -3.92 7.56 3.22
C ALA A 17 -3.39 7.92 1.82
N ALA A 18 -4.27 8.23 0.86
CA ALA A 18 -3.89 8.63 -0.49
C ALA A 18 -3.01 9.89 -0.48
N VAL A 19 -3.35 10.90 0.34
CA VAL A 19 -2.55 12.12 0.50
C VAL A 19 -1.17 11.80 1.10
N ILE A 20 -1.10 10.93 2.11
CA ILE A 20 0.18 10.53 2.73
C ILE A 20 1.08 9.79 1.73
N PHE A 21 0.52 8.84 0.97
CA PHE A 21 1.27 8.11 -0.06
C PHE A 21 1.66 8.99 -1.25
N PHE A 22 0.83 9.97 -1.61
CA PHE A 22 1.19 10.94 -2.63
C PHE A 22 2.34 11.85 -2.16
N GLY A 23 2.31 12.27 -0.89
CA GLY A 23 3.40 13.02 -0.27
C GLY A 23 4.73 12.26 -0.20
N LEU A 24 4.70 10.93 -0.09
CA LEU A 24 5.91 10.09 -0.15
C LEU A 24 6.66 10.19 -1.48
N ILE A 25 5.99 10.54 -2.59
CA ILE A 25 6.64 10.71 -3.91
C ILE A 25 7.54 11.95 -3.91
N PHE A 26 7.15 13.00 -3.17
CA PHE A 26 7.87 14.27 -3.09
C PHE A 26 8.86 14.34 -1.91
N SER A 27 8.94 13.29 -1.09
CA SER A 27 9.72 13.30 0.14
C SER A 27 11.24 13.25 -0.14
N PRO A 28 12.07 14.08 0.56
CA PRO A 28 13.53 14.05 0.45
C PRO A 28 14.13 12.71 0.92
N GLU A 29 15.38 12.44 0.57
CA GLU A 29 16.06 11.14 0.78
C GLU A 29 16.31 10.75 2.25
N ASP A 30 15.80 11.51 3.22
CA ASP A 30 15.90 11.20 4.64
C ASP A 30 15.15 9.91 4.98
N ALA A 31 15.92 8.86 5.29
CA ALA A 31 15.40 7.52 5.57
C ALA A 31 14.41 7.50 6.74
N GLY A 32 14.65 8.31 7.78
CA GLY A 32 13.75 8.40 8.94
C GLY A 32 12.38 8.97 8.59
N VAL A 33 12.35 10.08 7.84
CA VAL A 33 11.11 10.75 7.43
C VAL A 33 10.30 9.86 6.48
N ARG A 34 10.95 9.22 5.50
CA ARG A 34 10.29 8.30 4.57
C ARG A 34 9.69 7.08 5.28
N THR A 35 10.40 6.51 6.25
CA THR A 35 9.91 5.36 7.02
C THR A 35 8.73 5.76 7.91
N ALA A 36 8.80 6.92 8.57
CA ALA A 36 7.71 7.45 9.38
C ALA A 36 6.45 7.73 8.55
N LEU A 37 6.58 8.39 7.39
CA LEU A 37 5.45 8.64 6.48
C LEU A 37 4.84 7.32 5.96
N TRP A 38 5.68 6.35 5.61
CA TRP A 38 5.22 5.03 5.16
C TRP A 38 4.46 4.29 6.25
N ALA A 39 4.96 4.31 7.49
CA ALA A 39 4.29 3.71 8.64
C ALA A 39 2.94 4.39 8.93
N LEU A 40 2.88 5.72 8.85
CA LEU A 40 1.64 6.49 8.99
C LEU A 40 0.60 6.14 7.91
N GLY A 41 1.04 6.04 6.64
CA GLY A 41 0.17 5.62 5.54
C GLY A 41 -0.39 4.20 5.73
N LYS A 42 0.46 3.25 6.14
CA LYS A 42 0.02 1.88 6.47
C LYS A 42 -0.95 1.85 7.65
N PHE A 43 -0.72 2.67 8.67
CA PHE A 43 -1.60 2.76 9.84
C PHE A 43 -3.00 3.25 9.44
N ALA A 44 -3.08 4.29 8.61
CA ALA A 44 -4.36 4.83 8.12
C ALA A 44 -5.19 3.78 7.36
N ILE A 45 -4.53 2.99 6.48
CA ILE A 45 -5.19 1.89 5.75
C ILE A 45 -5.69 0.81 6.72
N SER A 46 -4.87 0.41 7.70
CA SER A 46 -5.25 -0.61 8.69
C SER A 46 -6.47 -0.17 9.52
N CYS A 47 -6.50 1.09 9.96
CA CYS A 47 -7.62 1.67 10.68
C CYS A 47 -8.91 1.69 9.83
N SER A 48 -8.78 1.97 8.52
CA SER A 48 -9.92 1.89 7.61
C SER A 48 -10.44 0.46 7.45
N PHE A 49 -9.55 -0.54 7.31
CA PHE A 49 -9.95 -1.94 7.23
C PHE A 49 -10.71 -2.37 8.50
N MET A 50 -10.19 -2.02 9.68
CA MET A 50 -10.85 -2.29 10.95
C MET A 50 -12.27 -1.69 10.99
N SER A 51 -12.43 -0.44 10.55
CA SER A 51 -13.72 0.26 10.54
C SER A 51 -14.75 -0.43 9.63
N ILE A 52 -14.31 -0.92 8.46
CA ILE A 52 -15.15 -1.69 7.53
C ILE A 52 -15.54 -3.03 8.15
N TYR A 53 -14.63 -3.71 8.84
CA TYR A 53 -14.91 -4.99 9.51
C TYR A 53 -15.95 -4.88 10.62
N VAL A 54 -15.94 -3.78 11.38
CA VAL A 54 -16.96 -3.53 12.40
C VAL A 54 -18.31 -3.23 11.75
N TYR A 55 -18.33 -2.46 10.66
CA TYR A 55 -19.55 -2.21 9.90
C TYR A 55 -20.13 -3.48 9.25
N ALA A 56 -19.26 -4.36 8.75
CA ALA A 56 -19.65 -5.65 8.20
C ALA A 56 -20.28 -6.56 9.26
N SER A 57 -19.78 -6.59 10.51
CA SER A 57 -20.44 -7.35 11.60
C SER A 57 -21.84 -6.88 11.93
N GLU A 58 -22.13 -5.60 11.74
CA GLU A 58 -23.44 -5.05 12.12
C GLU A 58 -24.52 -5.37 11.08
N ILE A 59 -24.12 -5.69 9.84
CA ILE A 59 -25.03 -5.92 8.72
C ILE A 59 -25.13 -7.40 8.35
N PHE A 60 -24.06 -8.17 8.53
CA PHE A 60 -24.01 -9.55 8.08
C PHE A 60 -24.21 -10.57 9.23
N PRO A 61 -25.06 -11.60 9.07
CA PRO A 61 -25.15 -12.71 10.02
C PRO A 61 -23.81 -13.46 10.14
N THR A 62 -23.54 -14.00 11.33
CA THR A 62 -22.24 -14.54 11.76
C THR A 62 -21.63 -15.58 10.80
N ASN A 63 -22.48 -16.33 10.07
CA ASN A 63 -22.07 -17.40 9.17
C ASN A 63 -21.26 -16.93 7.94
N ILE A 64 -21.51 -15.72 7.43
CA ILE A 64 -20.84 -15.20 6.24
C ILE A 64 -19.72 -14.22 6.55
N ARG A 65 -19.60 -13.77 7.82
CA ARG A 65 -18.56 -12.83 8.22
C ARG A 65 -17.16 -13.41 7.95
N ASN A 66 -16.87 -14.60 8.45
CA ASN A 66 -15.54 -15.22 8.34
C ASN A 66 -15.11 -15.46 6.88
N LEU A 67 -16.06 -15.82 6.00
CA LEU A 67 -15.80 -16.00 4.58
C LEU A 67 -15.41 -14.68 3.89
N SER A 68 -16.13 -13.59 4.18
CA SER A 68 -15.84 -12.27 3.62
C SER A 68 -14.47 -11.73 4.06
N ILE A 69 -14.12 -11.90 5.33
CA ILE A 69 -12.79 -11.54 5.86
C ILE A 69 -11.71 -12.36 5.16
N GLY A 70 -11.89 -13.68 5.07
CA GLY A 70 -10.95 -14.58 4.41
C GLY A 70 -10.75 -14.25 2.92
N PHE A 71 -11.83 -13.93 2.21
CA PHE A 71 -11.76 -13.53 0.80
C PHE A 71 -11.01 -12.21 0.60
N CYS A 72 -11.26 -11.22 1.46
CA CYS A 72 -10.55 -9.94 1.43
C CYS A 72 -9.04 -10.14 1.65
N GLU A 73 -8.66 -10.97 2.61
CA GLU A 73 -7.25 -11.30 2.87
C GLU A 73 -6.63 -12.07 1.70
N MET A 74 -7.33 -13.03 1.09
CA MET A 74 -6.82 -13.70 -0.11
C MET A 74 -6.50 -12.71 -1.23
N MET A 75 -7.37 -11.73 -1.48
CA MET A 75 -7.13 -10.70 -2.50
C MET A 75 -5.93 -9.80 -2.14
N SER A 76 -5.77 -9.45 -0.86
CA SER A 76 -4.59 -8.73 -0.36
C SER A 76 -3.29 -9.51 -0.60
N ARG A 77 -3.31 -10.83 -0.33
CA ARG A 77 -2.17 -11.73 -0.55
C ARG A 77 -1.81 -11.87 -2.03
N VAL A 78 -2.80 -11.95 -2.91
CA VAL A 78 -2.57 -11.95 -4.37
C VAL A 78 -1.81 -10.69 -4.80
N GLY A 79 -2.18 -9.52 -4.27
CA GLY A 79 -1.43 -8.28 -4.49
C GLY A 79 0.03 -8.36 -4.01
N GLY A 80 0.26 -8.95 -2.83
CA GLY A 80 1.60 -9.20 -2.30
C GLY A 80 2.45 -10.15 -3.17
N ILE A 81 1.84 -11.20 -3.71
CA ILE A 81 2.51 -12.14 -4.62
C ILE A 81 2.88 -11.47 -5.94
N LEU A 82 2.02 -10.59 -6.46
CA LEU A 82 2.26 -9.84 -7.69
C LEU A 82 3.35 -8.77 -7.56
N ALA A 83 3.59 -8.25 -6.36
CA ALA A 83 4.55 -7.17 -6.10
C ALA A 83 5.96 -7.42 -6.65
N PRO A 84 6.65 -8.55 -6.37
CA PRO A 84 7.99 -8.80 -6.91
C PRO A 84 8.02 -8.93 -8.43
N TYR A 85 6.94 -9.38 -9.09
CA TYR A 85 6.90 -9.51 -10.55
C TYR A 85 6.98 -8.15 -11.24
N VAL A 86 6.28 -7.14 -10.70
CA VAL A 86 6.33 -5.76 -11.22
C VAL A 86 7.75 -5.18 -11.11
N VAL A 87 8.45 -5.48 -10.01
CA VAL A 87 9.83 -5.05 -9.77
C VAL A 87 10.80 -5.68 -10.77
N VAL A 88 10.67 -6.98 -10.99
CA VAL A 88 11.54 -7.72 -11.93
C VAL A 88 11.34 -7.19 -13.34
N LEU A 89 10.10 -6.96 -13.76
CA LEU A 89 9.79 -6.40 -15.07
C LEU A 89 10.35 -4.98 -15.22
N GLY A 90 10.18 -4.12 -14.22
CA GLY A 90 10.73 -2.76 -14.21
C GLY A 90 12.26 -2.74 -14.27
N ASN A 91 12.93 -3.64 -13.55
CA ASN A 91 14.39 -3.78 -13.61
C ASN A 91 14.87 -4.28 -14.97
N LYS A 92 14.13 -5.21 -15.61
CA LYS A 92 14.46 -5.68 -16.96
C LYS A 92 14.29 -4.58 -17.99
N PHE A 93 13.19 -3.83 -17.93
CA PHE A 93 12.94 -2.68 -18.80
C PHE A 93 14.01 -1.60 -18.64
N ARG A 94 14.38 -1.26 -17.38
CA ARG A 94 15.45 -0.30 -17.09
C ARG A 94 16.81 -0.73 -17.66
N LYS A 95 17.17 -2.01 -17.52
CA LYS A 95 18.42 -2.54 -18.10
C LYS A 95 18.44 -2.44 -19.64
N LEU A 96 17.30 -2.67 -20.30
CA LEU A 96 17.18 -2.50 -21.74
C LEU A 96 17.28 -1.02 -22.16
N PHE A 97 16.69 -0.13 -21.36
CA PHE A 97 16.78 1.31 -21.57
C PHE A 97 18.21 1.83 -21.42
N GLU A 98 18.93 1.41 -20.37
CA GLU A 98 20.35 1.73 -20.15
C GLU A 98 21.24 1.24 -21.30
N ARG A 99 20.90 0.12 -21.95
CA ARG A 99 21.61 -0.36 -23.15
C ARG A 99 21.33 0.47 -24.41
N THR A 100 20.16 1.09 -24.50
CA THR A 100 19.74 1.90 -25.66
C THR A 100 20.14 3.37 -25.52
N VAL A 101 20.21 3.89 -24.29
CA VAL A 101 20.61 5.28 -23.98
C VAL A 101 21.65 5.27 -22.84
N PRO A 102 22.96 5.20 -23.15
CA PRO A 102 24.01 4.97 -22.17
C PRO A 102 24.34 6.18 -21.26
N HIS A 103 23.78 7.36 -21.52
CA HIS A 103 24.11 8.59 -20.78
C HIS A 103 23.29 8.83 -19.49
N PHE A 104 22.28 8.03 -19.17
CA PHE A 104 21.50 8.18 -17.94
C PHE A 104 21.92 7.17 -16.85
N HIS A 105 23.06 7.43 -16.20
CA HIS A 105 23.46 6.72 -14.98
C HIS A 105 22.67 7.27 -13.78
N ASN A 106 21.60 6.58 -13.37
CA ASN A 106 20.81 6.97 -12.19
C ASN A 106 21.20 6.16 -10.94
N PRO A 107 21.64 6.80 -9.84
CA PRO A 107 22.19 6.13 -8.64
C PRO A 107 21.16 5.44 -7.71
N LYS A 108 19.86 5.42 -8.02
CA LYS A 108 18.80 4.87 -7.13
C LYS A 108 18.76 3.33 -6.97
N LYS A 109 19.90 2.63 -7.14
CA LYS A 109 19.99 1.17 -7.00
C LYS A 109 19.78 0.69 -5.55
N ASN A 110 20.04 1.54 -4.56
CA ASN A 110 20.14 1.10 -3.17
C ASN A 110 18.80 1.16 -2.42
N VAL A 111 17.97 2.17 -2.66
CA VAL A 111 16.71 2.39 -1.91
C VAL A 111 15.68 1.26 -2.12
N PHE A 112 15.63 0.70 -3.32
CA PHE A 112 14.63 -0.33 -3.67
C PHE A 112 14.97 -1.71 -3.06
N GLN A 113 16.26 -2.00 -2.88
CA GLN A 113 16.73 -3.24 -2.25
C GLN A 113 16.41 -3.26 -0.75
N TRP A 114 16.58 -2.14 -0.05
CA TRP A 114 16.23 -2.02 1.39
C TRP A 114 14.73 -2.15 1.67
N GLN A 115 13.87 -1.68 0.75
CA GLN A 115 12.41 -1.84 0.91
C GLN A 115 11.94 -3.29 0.72
N LEU A 116 12.61 -4.06 -0.14
CA LEU A 116 12.28 -5.47 -0.36
C LEU A 116 12.73 -6.34 0.83
N SER A 117 13.86 -6.04 1.46
CA SER A 117 14.36 -6.76 2.66
C SER A 117 13.63 -6.40 3.97
N LEU A 118 12.81 -5.35 3.98
CA LEU A 118 11.94 -4.99 5.12
C LEU A 118 10.49 -5.45 4.93
N LEU A 119 10.15 -5.93 3.73
CA LEU A 119 8.82 -6.44 3.38
C LEU A 119 8.73 -7.98 3.40
N PHE A 120 9.84 -8.66 3.73
CA PHE A 120 9.95 -10.08 4.00
C PHE A 120 10.80 -10.27 5.26
#